data_AF-A0A6N6RU15-F1
#
_entry.id   AF-A0A6N6RU15-F1
#
_cell.length_a   1.000
_cell.length_b   1.000
_cell.length_c   1.000
_cell.angle_alpha   90.00
_cell.angle_beta   90.00
_cell.angle_gamma   90.00
#
_symmetry.space_group_name_H-M   'P 1'
#
loop_
_entity.id
_entity.type
_entity.pdbx_description
1 polymer ?
#
loop_
_entity_poly.entity_id
_entity_poly.type
_entity_poly.pdbx_seq_one_letter_code
_entity_poly.pdbx_strand_id
1 'polypeptide(L)'
;KKWIGYTELQQELVEKFQTRTLNPGSDSLEFNQILKGYGQLRLFYHFQSHHNVYEFSSGLNFPPKLSIQFDSSVLMSDLHFEYMKFYHLMTLLIGSDFKVNEITITSGSRTFSSNASVYFPTINRTHDRDYPVFPLGLNLRFNDQGLPKFPLEAFSNYYLLEEKERIIFTRYLRYQRMKSDEEKFLGFFRLLESLTTKSSTYVEPESLEAFLKESKACILEKLKGRGTSRDIKKLISRIGRLNTMKYNTTKCIEDFLKKLPAEIRISIAVTDKDVQNIVNLRNNITHANAYTIDDRELEKYTSFINVLLYLALLEKIGSHPELGSKVVYRLDGHHYIQNHNY
;
A
#
# COMPACT_ATOMS: atom_id res chain seq x y z
N LYS A 1 8.41 -16.47 -9.98
CA LYS A 1 8.78 -16.03 -11.35
C LYS A 1 7.91 -14.87 -11.88
N LYS A 2 6.61 -14.81 -11.56
CA LYS A 2 5.69 -13.82 -12.15
C LYS A 2 5.71 -12.39 -11.53
N TRP A 3 6.42 -12.16 -10.42
CA TRP A 3 6.41 -10.86 -9.72
C TRP A 3 7.11 -9.71 -10.47
N ILE A 4 8.01 -10.03 -11.41
CA ILE A 4 8.66 -9.05 -12.30
C ILE A 4 7.88 -8.93 -13.61
N GLY A 5 7.23 -10.00 -14.05
CA GLY A 5 6.78 -10.16 -15.43
C GLY A 5 7.90 -10.66 -16.35
N TYR A 6 7.57 -10.84 -17.63
CA TYR A 6 8.53 -11.27 -18.64
C TYR A 6 9.15 -10.04 -19.30
N THR A 7 10.44 -9.78 -19.02
CA THR A 7 11.13 -8.56 -19.46
C THR A 7 11.98 -8.79 -20.70
N GLU A 8 12.26 -7.73 -21.45
CA GLU A 8 13.19 -7.78 -22.59
C GLU A 8 14.57 -8.34 -22.19
N LEU A 9 15.05 -8.00 -20.98
CA LEU A 9 16.33 -8.50 -20.48
C LEU A 9 16.35 -10.02 -20.33
N GLN A 10 15.23 -10.64 -19.96
CA GLN A 10 15.15 -12.11 -19.88
C GLN A 10 15.36 -12.77 -21.24
N GLN A 11 14.86 -12.15 -22.31
CA GLN A 11 15.10 -12.63 -23.67
C GLN A 11 16.55 -12.40 -24.10
N GLU A 12 17.08 -11.20 -23.85
CA GLU A 12 18.46 -10.83 -24.18
C GLU A 12 19.47 -11.78 -23.51
N LEU A 13 19.25 -12.18 -22.26
CA LEU A 13 20.11 -13.13 -21.54
C LEU A 13 20.14 -14.51 -22.21
N VAL A 14 19.01 -14.97 -22.75
CA VAL A 14 18.93 -16.25 -23.48
C VAL A 14 19.67 -16.15 -24.82
N GLU A 15 19.49 -15.05 -25.55
CA GLU A 15 20.17 -14.80 -26.83
C GLU A 15 21.69 -14.65 -26.67
N LYS A 16 22.13 -13.91 -25.64
CA LYS A 16 23.55 -13.78 -25.27
C LYS A 16 24.18 -15.11 -24.88
N PHE A 17 23.41 -15.97 -24.20
CA PHE A 17 23.87 -17.32 -23.89
C PHE A 17 24.08 -18.16 -25.17
N GLN A 18 23.09 -18.15 -26.08
CA GLN A 18 23.16 -18.90 -27.34
C GLN A 18 24.34 -18.44 -28.22
N THR A 19 24.63 -17.14 -28.23
CA THR A 19 25.73 -16.54 -28.99
C THR A 19 27.08 -16.59 -28.26
N ARG A 20 27.15 -17.17 -27.05
CA ARG A 20 28.36 -17.26 -26.21
C ARG A 20 28.97 -15.91 -25.84
N THR A 21 28.15 -14.87 -25.78
CA THR A 21 28.56 -13.50 -25.42
C THR A 21 28.13 -13.09 -24.00
N LEU A 22 27.37 -13.95 -23.31
CA LEU A 22 26.85 -13.68 -21.97
C LEU A 22 27.98 -13.46 -20.95
N ASN A 23 27.97 -12.29 -20.31
CA ASN A 23 28.72 -11.99 -19.10
C ASN A 23 27.76 -11.91 -17.90
N PRO A 24 27.65 -12.98 -17.07
CA PRO A 24 26.71 -13.02 -15.95
C PRO A 24 26.88 -11.90 -14.92
N GLY A 25 28.07 -11.32 -14.80
CA GLY A 25 28.36 -10.27 -13.82
C GLY A 25 27.80 -8.90 -14.22
N SER A 26 27.76 -8.59 -15.52
CA SER A 26 27.32 -7.28 -16.03
C SER A 26 25.94 -7.33 -16.69
N ASP A 27 25.62 -8.40 -17.40
CA ASP A 27 24.40 -8.48 -18.21
C ASP A 27 23.15 -8.80 -17.37
N SER A 28 23.31 -9.29 -16.15
CA SER A 28 22.19 -9.80 -15.37
C SER A 28 21.35 -8.75 -14.65
N LEU A 29 21.76 -7.48 -14.65
CA LEU A 29 21.13 -6.41 -13.86
C LEU A 29 19.87 -5.87 -14.56
N GLU A 30 18.69 -6.10 -13.97
CA GLU A 30 17.42 -5.52 -14.44
C GLU A 30 17.28 -4.07 -13.99
N PHE A 31 17.58 -3.77 -12.72
CA PHE A 31 17.64 -2.40 -12.24
C PHE A 31 18.52 -2.25 -10.99
N ASN A 32 18.98 -1.02 -10.76
CA ASN A 32 19.63 -0.59 -9.52
C ASN A 32 18.99 0.72 -9.04
N GLN A 33 18.41 0.70 -7.84
CA GLN A 33 17.75 1.85 -7.21
C GLN A 33 18.51 2.24 -5.95
N ILE A 34 18.98 3.49 -5.90
CA ILE A 34 19.59 4.06 -4.70
C ILE A 34 18.49 4.31 -3.67
N LEU A 35 18.69 3.82 -2.44
CA LEU A 35 17.86 4.07 -1.28
C LEU A 35 18.54 5.17 -0.45
N LYS A 36 18.05 6.41 -0.56
CA LYS A 36 18.71 7.59 0.03
C LYS A 36 19.00 7.39 1.52
N GLY A 37 20.29 7.43 1.89
CA GLY A 37 20.75 7.29 3.27
C GLY A 37 20.57 5.88 3.87
N TYR A 38 20.38 4.87 3.02
CA TYR A 38 20.09 3.50 3.44
C TYR A 38 20.96 2.46 2.74
N GLY A 39 21.17 2.64 1.43
CA GLY A 39 21.88 1.66 0.61
C GLY A 39 21.43 1.68 -0.84
N GLN A 40 21.49 0.51 -1.47
CA GLN A 40 21.01 0.29 -2.84
C GLN A 40 20.24 -1.03 -2.96
N LEU A 41 19.15 -0.97 -3.72
CA LEU A 41 18.32 -2.11 -4.08
C LEU A 41 18.63 -2.52 -5.52
N ARG A 42 18.96 -3.79 -5.72
CA ARG A 42 19.28 -4.35 -7.03
C ARG A 42 18.38 -5.52 -7.35
N LEU A 43 17.89 -5.54 -8.58
CA LEU A 43 17.26 -6.71 -9.17
C LEU A 43 18.18 -7.26 -10.25
N PHE A 44 18.54 -8.53 -10.14
CA PHE A 44 19.37 -9.19 -11.14
C PHE A 44 18.98 -10.65 -11.33
N TYR A 45 19.32 -11.22 -12.48
CA TYR A 45 19.09 -12.62 -12.81
C TYR A 45 20.33 -13.47 -12.52
N HIS A 46 20.23 -14.33 -11.52
CA HIS A 46 21.36 -15.17 -11.16
C HIS A 46 21.49 -16.35 -12.12
N PHE A 47 22.59 -16.45 -12.86
CA PHE A 47 22.82 -17.55 -13.80
C PHE A 47 23.06 -18.88 -13.08
N GLN A 48 22.30 -19.91 -13.44
CA GLN A 48 22.48 -21.29 -12.96
C GLN A 48 22.41 -22.24 -14.15
N SER A 49 23.42 -23.09 -14.31
CA SER A 49 23.39 -24.22 -15.23
C SER A 49 23.27 -25.53 -14.46
N HIS A 50 22.47 -26.45 -14.96
CA HIS A 50 22.35 -27.80 -14.42
C HIS A 50 22.53 -28.83 -15.52
N HIS A 51 23.18 -29.94 -15.16
CA HIS A 51 23.47 -31.05 -16.06
C HIS A 51 23.17 -32.34 -15.31
N ASN A 52 22.35 -33.20 -15.88
CA ASN A 52 22.11 -34.54 -15.38
C ASN A 52 22.56 -35.55 -16.44
N VAL A 53 23.72 -36.16 -16.21
CA VAL A 53 24.34 -37.12 -17.14
C VAL A 53 23.48 -38.38 -17.26
N TYR A 54 22.80 -38.80 -16.19
CA TYR A 54 21.99 -40.01 -16.17
C TYR A 54 20.68 -39.88 -16.96
N GLU A 55 20.11 -38.68 -17.01
CA GLU A 55 18.92 -38.36 -17.80
C GLU A 55 19.27 -37.77 -19.18
N PHE A 56 20.56 -37.68 -19.52
CA PHE A 56 21.08 -36.99 -20.70
C PHE A 56 20.42 -35.61 -20.89
N SER A 57 20.33 -34.84 -19.80
CA SER A 57 19.64 -33.55 -19.79
C SER A 57 20.56 -32.42 -19.33
N SER A 58 20.38 -31.25 -19.95
CA SER A 58 21.06 -30.02 -19.55
C SER A 58 20.09 -28.86 -19.67
N GLY A 59 20.17 -27.92 -18.74
CA GLY A 59 19.29 -26.76 -18.76
C GLY A 59 19.90 -25.56 -18.06
N LEU A 60 19.23 -24.44 -18.28
CA LEU A 60 19.63 -23.12 -17.78
C LEU A 60 18.48 -22.55 -16.98
N ASN A 61 18.82 -21.84 -15.91
CA ASN A 61 17.86 -21.14 -15.10
C ASN A 61 18.45 -19.78 -14.72
N PHE A 62 17.62 -18.75 -14.83
CA PHE A 62 17.95 -17.37 -14.48
C PHE A 62 16.99 -16.91 -13.38
N PRO A 63 17.05 -17.47 -12.15
CA PRO A 63 16.18 -17.01 -11.08
C PRO A 63 16.44 -15.53 -10.78
N PRO A 64 15.40 -14.69 -10.75
CA PRO A 64 15.56 -13.32 -10.31
C PRO A 64 15.87 -13.29 -8.81
N LYS A 65 16.86 -12.49 -8.44
CA LYS A 65 17.23 -12.19 -7.05
C LYS A 65 17.10 -10.70 -6.82
N LEU A 66 16.46 -10.35 -5.70
CA LEU A 66 16.47 -8.99 -5.19
C LEU A 66 17.48 -8.91 -4.06
N SER A 67 18.35 -7.91 -4.12
CA SER A 67 19.43 -7.71 -3.15
C SER A 67 19.40 -6.29 -2.63
N ILE A 68 19.54 -6.14 -1.31
CA ILE A 68 19.77 -4.86 -0.65
C ILE A 68 21.20 -4.86 -0.15
N GLN A 69 21.99 -3.90 -0.60
CA GLN A 69 23.27 -3.59 -0.02
C GLN A 69 23.13 -2.34 0.84
N PHE A 70 23.41 -2.46 2.13
CA PHE A 70 23.33 -1.36 3.08
C PHE A 70 24.58 -0.47 3.04
N ASP A 71 24.40 0.82 3.24
CA ASP A 71 25.51 1.78 3.36
C ASP A 71 26.23 1.64 4.72
N SER A 72 25.49 1.25 5.75
CA SER A 72 25.99 1.01 7.10
C SER A 72 25.84 -0.46 7.49
N SER A 73 26.68 -0.92 8.43
CA SER A 73 26.59 -2.29 8.95
C SER A 73 25.28 -2.46 9.72
N VAL A 74 24.52 -3.51 9.38
CA VAL A 74 23.31 -3.93 10.10
C VAL A 74 23.69 -5.04 11.07
N LEU A 75 23.24 -4.93 12.32
CA LEU A 75 23.43 -6.00 13.30
C LEU A 75 22.62 -7.23 12.91
N MET A 76 23.18 -8.42 13.13
CA MET A 76 22.47 -9.69 12.82
C MET A 76 21.14 -9.80 13.58
N SER A 77 21.05 -9.23 14.78
CA SER A 77 19.81 -9.15 15.57
C SER A 77 18.69 -8.39 14.87
N ASP A 78 19.05 -7.42 14.03
CA ASP A 78 18.11 -6.47 13.43
C ASP A 78 17.70 -6.88 12.02
N LEU A 79 18.34 -7.91 11.46
CA LEU A 79 18.07 -8.41 10.11
C LEU A 79 16.60 -8.80 9.92
N HIS A 80 15.96 -9.35 10.97
CA HIS A 80 14.54 -9.66 10.92
C HIS A 80 13.70 -8.41 10.63
N PHE A 81 14.00 -7.26 11.25
CA PHE A 81 13.25 -6.02 11.00
C PHE A 81 13.47 -5.51 9.59
N GLU A 82 14.69 -5.62 9.07
CA GLU A 82 15.02 -5.28 7.68
C GLU A 82 14.26 -6.13 6.67
N TYR A 83 14.23 -7.44 6.92
CA TYR A 83 13.44 -8.37 6.14
C TYR A 83 11.94 -8.02 6.18
N MET A 84 11.40 -7.72 7.37
CA MET A 84 9.97 -7.38 7.51
C MET A 84 9.61 -6.07 6.79
N LYS A 85 10.47 -5.04 6.82
CA LYS A 85 10.29 -3.81 6.03
C LYS A 85 10.13 -4.14 4.55
N PHE A 86 11.07 -4.94 4.03
CA PHE A 86 11.02 -5.38 2.65
C PHE A 86 9.77 -6.21 2.35
N TYR A 87 9.44 -7.18 3.21
CA TYR A 87 8.31 -8.08 3.06
C TYR A 87 6.97 -7.32 3.01
N HIS A 88 6.76 -6.34 3.89
CA HIS A 88 5.54 -5.54 3.92
C HIS A 88 5.33 -4.74 2.63
N LEU A 89 6.39 -4.11 2.12
CA LEU A 89 6.31 -3.38 0.85
C LEU A 89 6.02 -4.35 -0.31
N MET A 90 6.74 -5.46 -0.39
CA MET A 90 6.53 -6.45 -1.45
C MET A 90 5.14 -7.07 -1.40
N THR A 91 4.59 -7.29 -0.21
CA THR A 91 3.24 -7.81 -0.04
C THR A 91 2.20 -6.84 -0.59
N LEU A 92 2.41 -5.52 -0.42
CA LEU A 92 1.57 -4.53 -1.08
C LEU A 92 1.64 -4.68 -2.61
N LEU A 93 2.85 -4.73 -3.19
CA LEU A 93 3.03 -4.81 -4.65
C LEU A 93 2.50 -6.11 -5.26
N ILE A 94 2.71 -7.24 -4.57
CA ILE A 94 2.20 -8.55 -4.98
C ILE A 94 0.68 -8.62 -4.76
N GLY A 95 0.17 -7.93 -3.73
CA GLY A 95 -1.22 -7.92 -3.33
C GLY A 95 -1.62 -9.14 -2.48
N SER A 96 -0.66 -9.92 -1.99
CA SER A 96 -0.86 -11.03 -1.06
C SER A 96 0.45 -11.43 -0.40
N ASP A 97 0.34 -12.28 0.62
CA ASP A 97 1.49 -13.04 1.11
C ASP A 97 2.17 -13.80 -0.03
N PHE A 98 3.49 -13.95 0.10
CA PHE A 98 4.31 -14.68 -0.85
C PHE A 98 5.37 -15.52 -0.12
N LYS A 99 5.77 -16.61 -0.77
CA LYS A 99 6.83 -17.50 -0.27
C LYS A 99 8.21 -16.94 -0.62
N VAL A 100 9.08 -16.89 0.38
CA VAL A 100 10.51 -16.64 0.20
C VAL A 100 11.24 -17.98 0.26
N ASN A 101 11.94 -18.33 -0.82
CA ASN A 101 12.62 -19.62 -0.93
C ASN A 101 13.98 -19.62 -0.23
N GLU A 102 14.72 -18.52 -0.33
CA GLU A 102 16.08 -18.41 0.17
C GLU A 102 16.37 -16.95 0.52
N ILE A 103 17.05 -16.73 1.64
CA ILE A 103 17.66 -15.46 2.00
C ILE A 103 19.14 -15.72 2.26
N THR A 104 19.99 -15.13 1.42
CA THR A 104 21.45 -15.22 1.52
C THR A 104 21.98 -13.92 2.12
N ILE A 105 22.83 -14.02 3.13
CA ILE A 105 23.56 -12.88 3.69
C ILE A 105 24.99 -12.93 3.19
N THR A 106 25.46 -11.78 2.71
CA THR A 106 26.86 -11.59 2.34
C THR A 106 27.50 -10.57 3.29
N SER A 107 28.48 -11.01 4.08
CA SER A 107 29.28 -10.09 4.91
C SER A 107 30.43 -9.49 4.09
N GLY A 108 30.74 -8.22 4.34
CA GLY A 108 31.76 -7.44 3.59
C GLY A 108 33.22 -7.84 3.85
N SER A 109 33.51 -8.87 4.64
CA SER A 109 34.88 -9.33 4.86
C SER A 109 35.39 -10.11 3.64
N ARG A 110 36.24 -9.44 2.84
CA ARG A 110 36.91 -9.96 1.62
C ARG A 110 37.73 -11.24 1.79
N THR A 111 37.85 -11.79 2.99
CA THR A 111 38.69 -12.96 3.29
C THR A 111 37.93 -14.24 3.57
N PHE A 112 36.64 -14.17 3.95
CA PHE A 112 35.80 -15.36 4.16
C PHE A 112 34.34 -14.97 3.93
N SER A 113 33.87 -15.04 2.67
CA SER A 113 32.43 -14.97 2.40
C SER A 113 31.78 -16.27 2.86
N SER A 114 31.48 -16.38 4.15
CA SER A 114 30.52 -17.37 4.60
C SER A 114 29.15 -16.90 4.10
N ASN A 115 28.67 -17.54 3.04
CA ASN A 115 27.27 -17.42 2.64
C ASN A 115 26.44 -17.99 3.80
N ALA A 116 25.99 -17.12 4.69
CA ALA A 116 25.08 -17.50 5.74
C ALA A 116 23.66 -17.45 5.16
N SER A 117 22.97 -18.58 5.18
CA SER A 117 21.55 -18.64 4.82
C SER A 117 20.72 -18.55 6.08
N VAL A 118 19.71 -17.68 6.09
CA VAL A 118 18.77 -17.60 7.20
C VAL A 118 17.49 -18.31 6.82
N TYR A 119 17.09 -19.25 7.68
CA TYR A 119 15.79 -19.91 7.57
C TYR A 119 14.71 -19.05 8.22
N PHE A 120 13.71 -18.66 7.44
CA PHE A 120 12.49 -18.04 7.97
C PHE A 120 11.33 -19.03 7.82
N PRO A 121 10.72 -19.50 8.93
CA PRO A 121 9.57 -20.37 8.85
C PRO A 121 8.43 -19.62 8.15
N THR A 122 7.82 -20.24 7.14
CA THR A 122 6.64 -19.68 6.47
C THR A 122 5.44 -19.91 7.40
N ILE A 123 5.09 -18.92 8.23
CA ILE A 123 4.12 -19.09 9.33
C ILE A 123 2.67 -19.01 8.83
N ASN A 124 2.44 -18.35 7.68
CA ASN A 124 1.09 -18.09 7.17
C ASN A 124 0.83 -18.89 5.91
N ARG A 125 -0.34 -19.56 5.84
CA ARG A 125 -0.84 -20.21 4.63
C ARG A 125 -0.92 -19.17 3.52
N THR A 126 -0.10 -19.31 2.49
CA THR A 126 -0.14 -18.43 1.33
C THR A 126 -1.39 -18.75 0.51
N HIS A 127 -2.27 -17.77 0.31
CA HIS A 127 -3.06 -17.78 -0.92
C HIS A 127 -2.11 -17.35 -2.02
N ASP A 128 -1.58 -18.33 -2.74
CA ASP A 128 -0.68 -18.08 -3.86
C ASP A 128 -1.47 -17.34 -4.94
N ARG A 129 -1.12 -16.07 -5.16
CA ARG A 129 -1.61 -15.34 -6.32
C ARG A 129 -0.84 -15.77 -7.55
N ASP A 130 -1.60 -15.95 -8.62
CA ASP A 130 -1.02 -16.25 -9.92
C ASP A 130 -0.27 -15.09 -10.56
N TYR A 131 -0.45 -13.85 -10.10
CA TYR A 131 0.24 -12.69 -10.66
C TYR A 131 0.31 -11.56 -9.61
N PRO A 132 1.36 -10.72 -9.65
CA PRO A 132 1.44 -9.53 -8.81
C PRO A 132 0.39 -8.50 -9.23
N VAL A 133 -0.10 -7.72 -8.27
CA VAL A 133 -0.91 -6.53 -8.58
C VAL A 133 -0.08 -5.54 -9.38
N PHE A 134 1.07 -5.13 -8.86
CA PHE A 134 1.99 -4.21 -9.52
C PHE A 134 3.34 -4.91 -9.80
N PRO A 135 3.59 -5.38 -11.04
CA PRO A 135 4.85 -6.03 -11.37
C PRO A 135 6.03 -5.05 -11.31
N LEU A 136 7.20 -5.55 -10.92
CA LEU A 136 8.42 -4.75 -10.84
C LEU A 136 9.19 -4.61 -12.16
N GLY A 137 8.75 -5.27 -13.23
CA GLY A 137 9.39 -5.19 -14.54
C GLY A 137 9.26 -3.80 -15.16
N LEU A 138 10.39 -3.26 -15.63
CA LEU A 138 10.41 -1.96 -16.31
C LEU A 138 10.20 -2.09 -17.82
N ASN A 139 10.56 -3.21 -18.43
CA ASN A 139 10.47 -3.40 -19.88
C ASN A 139 9.80 -4.73 -20.17
N LEU A 140 8.50 -4.82 -19.89
CA LEU A 140 7.72 -6.02 -20.18
C LEU A 140 7.70 -6.27 -21.69
N ARG A 141 8.18 -7.43 -22.12
CA ARG A 141 8.19 -7.84 -23.52
C ARG A 141 6.78 -8.13 -24.04
N PHE A 142 5.94 -8.72 -23.19
CA PHE A 142 4.52 -8.88 -23.46
C PHE A 142 3.73 -7.97 -22.51
N ASN A 143 3.24 -6.85 -23.02
CA ASN A 143 2.43 -5.89 -22.27
C ASN A 143 1.02 -5.73 -22.83
N ASP A 144 0.40 -6.85 -23.18
CA ASP A 144 -0.96 -6.88 -23.77
C ASP A 144 -2.02 -6.27 -22.83
N GLN A 145 -1.72 -6.21 -21.53
CA GLN A 145 -2.58 -5.63 -20.49
C GLN A 145 -2.30 -4.14 -20.20
N GLY A 146 -1.38 -3.49 -20.94
CA GLY A 146 -1.10 -2.06 -20.82
C GLY A 146 -0.60 -1.62 -19.43
N LEU A 147 0.12 -2.50 -18.73
CA LEU A 147 0.61 -2.24 -17.38
C LEU A 147 1.66 -1.13 -17.39
N PRO A 148 1.62 -0.22 -16.40
CA PRO A 148 2.66 0.76 -16.22
C PRO A 148 3.93 0.13 -15.66
N LYS A 149 5.06 0.79 -15.93
CA LYS A 149 6.33 0.52 -15.24
C LYS A 149 6.22 0.94 -13.78
N PHE A 150 6.72 0.12 -12.86
CA PHE A 150 6.75 0.49 -11.45
C PHE A 150 7.74 1.65 -11.20
N PRO A 151 7.34 2.73 -10.51
CA PRO A 151 8.25 3.84 -10.20
C PRO A 151 9.24 3.39 -9.12
N LEU A 152 10.47 3.04 -9.51
CA LEU A 152 11.48 2.52 -8.57
C LEU A 152 11.82 3.47 -7.41
N GLU A 153 11.67 4.78 -7.60
CA GLU A 153 11.82 5.77 -6.53
C GLU A 153 10.90 5.51 -5.34
N ALA A 154 9.79 4.80 -5.54
CA ALA A 154 8.88 4.41 -4.47
C ALA A 154 9.56 3.53 -3.41
N PHE A 155 10.59 2.75 -3.78
CA PHE A 155 11.43 2.06 -2.81
C PHE A 155 12.17 3.08 -1.93
N SER A 156 12.87 4.05 -2.52
CA SER A 156 13.60 5.05 -1.73
C SER A 156 12.65 5.83 -0.81
N ASN A 157 11.47 6.23 -1.30
CA ASN A 157 10.47 6.95 -0.50
C ASN A 157 9.96 6.09 0.66
N TYR A 158 9.65 4.82 0.42
CA TYR A 158 9.24 3.89 1.48
C TYR A 158 10.31 3.73 2.57
N TYR A 159 11.58 3.61 2.18
CA TYR A 159 12.67 3.43 3.14
C TYR A 159 12.97 4.70 3.94
N LEU A 160 12.64 5.89 3.41
CA LEU A 160 12.73 7.17 4.11
C LEU A 160 11.61 7.42 5.13
N LEU A 161 10.48 6.72 5.04
CA LEU A 161 9.37 6.89 5.99
C LEU A 161 9.80 6.58 7.41
N GLU A 162 9.36 7.39 8.37
CA GLU A 162 9.55 7.09 9.78
C GLU A 162 8.81 5.79 10.16
N GLU A 163 9.27 5.09 11.21
CA GLU A 163 8.67 3.83 11.65
C GLU A 163 7.17 3.97 11.95
N LYS A 164 6.77 5.08 12.59
CA LYS A 164 5.38 5.41 12.89
C LYS A 164 4.50 5.52 11.65
N GLU A 165 5.07 5.91 10.52
CA GLU A 165 4.36 6.01 9.25
C GLU A 165 4.36 4.69 8.51
N ARG A 166 5.46 3.93 8.61
CA ARG A 166 5.65 2.63 7.96
C ARG A 166 4.78 1.54 8.57
N ILE A 167 4.39 1.67 9.83
CA ILE A 167 3.51 0.71 10.53
C ILE A 167 2.17 0.50 9.81
N ILE A 168 1.73 1.45 8.99
CA ILE A 168 0.50 1.34 8.22
C ILE A 168 0.54 0.18 7.22
N PHE A 169 1.70 -0.12 6.63
CA PHE A 169 1.89 -1.24 5.70
C PHE A 169 1.82 -2.58 6.43
N THR A 170 2.39 -2.65 7.64
CA THR A 170 2.25 -3.80 8.54
C THR A 170 0.79 -4.05 8.90
N ARG A 171 0.05 -2.98 9.24
CA ARG A 171 -1.37 -3.07 9.59
C ARG A 171 -2.23 -3.47 8.39
N TYR A 172 -1.93 -2.95 7.21
CA TYR A 172 -2.59 -3.33 5.97
C TYR A 172 -2.52 -4.85 5.76
N LEU A 173 -1.31 -5.41 5.82
CA LEU A 173 -1.11 -6.86 5.72
C LEU A 173 -1.83 -7.64 6.83
N ARG A 174 -1.80 -7.13 8.07
CA ARG A 174 -2.51 -7.77 9.19
C ARG A 174 -4.02 -7.85 8.94
N TYR A 175 -4.63 -6.78 8.45
CA TYR A 175 -6.07 -6.77 8.13
C TYR A 175 -6.38 -7.64 6.91
N GLN A 176 -5.50 -7.67 5.91
CA GLN A 176 -5.65 -8.57 4.76
C GLN A 176 -5.73 -10.05 5.19
N ARG A 177 -4.99 -10.43 6.24
CA ARG A 177 -4.99 -11.79 6.81
C ARG A 177 -6.17 -12.09 7.74
N MET A 178 -7.05 -11.13 8.00
CA MET A 178 -8.21 -11.35 8.89
C MET A 178 -9.24 -12.26 8.22
N LYS A 179 -9.77 -13.20 9.02
CA LYS A 179 -10.85 -14.11 8.59
C LYS A 179 -12.23 -13.47 8.67
N SER A 180 -12.44 -12.58 9.63
CA SER A 180 -13.71 -11.83 9.74
C SER A 180 -13.71 -10.70 8.72
N ASP A 181 -14.69 -10.70 7.83
CA ASP A 181 -14.84 -9.67 6.81
C ASP A 181 -15.25 -8.32 7.42
N GLU A 182 -15.98 -8.33 8.54
CA GLU A 182 -16.30 -7.13 9.30
C GLU A 182 -15.04 -6.47 9.90
N GLU A 183 -14.16 -7.26 10.52
CA GLU A 183 -12.89 -6.75 11.06
C GLU A 183 -11.92 -6.31 9.95
N LYS A 184 -11.94 -7.01 8.82
CA LYS A 184 -11.17 -6.65 7.63
C LYS A 184 -11.65 -5.31 7.07
N PHE A 185 -12.97 -5.14 6.89
CA PHE A 185 -13.63 -3.91 6.49
C PHE A 185 -13.24 -2.75 7.41
N LEU A 186 -13.47 -2.93 8.71
CA LEU A 186 -13.20 -1.90 9.73
C LEU A 186 -11.71 -1.55 9.79
N GLY A 187 -10.85 -2.55 9.68
CA GLY A 187 -9.41 -2.41 9.63
C GLY A 187 -8.95 -1.56 8.45
N PHE A 188 -9.38 -1.91 7.23
CA PHE A 188 -9.05 -1.14 6.03
C PHE A 188 -9.61 0.28 6.10
N PHE A 189 -10.85 0.45 6.58
CA PHE A 189 -11.47 1.76 6.70
C PHE A 189 -10.67 2.68 7.63
N ARG A 190 -10.24 2.17 8.80
CA ARG A 190 -9.42 2.94 9.75
C ARG A 190 -8.09 3.40 9.15
N LEU A 191 -7.45 2.55 8.35
CA LEU A 191 -6.20 2.92 7.67
C LEU A 191 -6.45 3.97 6.59
N LEU A 192 -7.48 3.77 5.76
CA LEU A 192 -7.84 4.73 4.71
C LEU A 192 -8.14 6.09 5.32
N GLU A 193 -8.98 6.13 6.35
CA GLU A 193 -9.32 7.36 7.05
C GLU A 193 -8.07 8.08 7.55
N SER A 194 -7.11 7.35 8.16
CA SER A 194 -5.86 7.96 8.64
C SER A 194 -5.02 8.58 7.53
N LEU A 195 -5.11 8.05 6.29
CA LEU A 195 -4.40 8.57 5.13
C LEU A 195 -5.13 9.74 4.44
N THR A 196 -6.45 9.75 4.47
CA THR A 196 -7.28 10.73 3.76
C THR A 196 -7.77 11.86 4.65
N THR A 197 -7.53 11.81 5.95
CA THR A 197 -8.00 12.82 6.91
C THR A 197 -7.49 14.20 6.51
N LYS A 198 -8.43 15.11 6.25
CA LYS A 198 -8.16 16.54 6.07
C LYS A 198 -8.85 17.30 7.19
N SER A 199 -8.15 18.27 7.76
CA SER A 199 -8.75 19.26 8.65
C SER A 199 -8.70 20.63 7.98
N SER A 200 -9.79 21.38 8.02
CA SER A 200 -9.76 22.80 7.68
C SER A 200 -10.75 23.55 8.55
N THR A 201 -10.60 24.86 8.58
CA THR A 201 -11.50 25.74 9.33
C THR A 201 -12.49 26.43 8.41
N TYR A 202 -13.70 26.74 8.92
CA TYR A 202 -14.65 27.57 8.19
C TYR A 202 -14.24 29.04 8.22
N VAL A 203 -13.68 29.47 9.35
CA VAL A 203 -13.19 30.84 9.61
C VAL A 203 -11.87 30.77 10.39
N GLU A 204 -11.11 31.85 10.36
CA GLU A 204 -9.89 31.96 11.15
C GLU A 204 -10.18 31.72 12.65
N PRO A 205 -9.49 30.76 13.32
CA PRO A 205 -9.78 30.38 14.69
C PRO A 205 -9.71 31.54 15.68
N GLU A 206 -8.71 32.40 15.53
CA GLU A 206 -8.43 33.52 16.42
C GLU A 206 -9.53 34.59 16.35
N SER A 207 -9.96 34.95 15.13
CA SER A 207 -11.05 35.90 14.93
C SER A 207 -12.39 35.37 15.45
N LEU A 208 -12.66 34.07 15.25
CA LEU A 208 -13.87 33.44 15.76
C LEU A 208 -13.88 33.39 17.29
N GLU A 209 -12.74 33.09 17.93
CA GLU A 209 -12.64 33.07 19.39
C GLU A 209 -12.86 34.45 20.00
N ALA A 210 -12.25 35.49 19.42
CA ALA A 210 -12.46 36.88 19.82
C ALA A 210 -13.96 37.27 19.72
N PHE A 211 -14.57 37.00 18.57
CA PHE A 211 -15.99 37.29 18.33
C PHE A 211 -16.91 36.56 19.32
N LEU A 212 -16.67 35.26 19.58
CA LEU A 212 -17.47 34.48 20.52
C LEU A 212 -17.32 34.94 21.97
N LYS A 213 -16.13 35.44 22.34
CA LYS A 213 -15.86 35.98 23.68
C LYS A 213 -16.60 37.30 23.91
N GLU A 214 -16.56 38.19 22.93
CA GLU A 214 -17.28 39.48 22.95
C GLU A 214 -18.81 39.28 22.93
N SER A 215 -19.28 38.35 22.10
CA SER A 215 -20.72 38.09 21.92
C SER A 215 -21.37 37.38 23.09
N LYS A 216 -20.60 36.84 24.05
CA LYS A 216 -21.11 36.01 25.15
C LYS A 216 -22.15 36.73 26.01
N ALA A 217 -21.93 38.00 26.35
CA ALA A 217 -22.86 38.79 27.16
C ALA A 217 -24.17 39.04 26.41
N CYS A 218 -24.09 39.38 25.12
CA CYS A 218 -25.24 39.56 24.24
C CYS A 218 -26.06 38.27 24.06
N ILE A 219 -25.39 37.12 23.94
CA ILE A 219 -26.06 35.81 23.85
C ILE A 219 -26.84 35.49 25.14
N LEU A 220 -26.25 35.75 26.31
CA LEU A 220 -26.90 35.57 27.61
C LEU A 220 -28.18 36.42 27.74
N GLU A 221 -28.09 37.69 27.33
CA GLU A 221 -29.20 38.64 27.38
C GLU A 221 -30.34 38.24 26.44
N LYS A 222 -30.03 37.95 25.16
CA LYS A 222 -31.03 37.57 24.15
C LYS A 222 -31.74 36.25 24.45
N LEU A 223 -31.07 35.32 25.13
CA LEU A 223 -31.65 34.05 25.52
C LEU A 223 -32.59 34.15 26.75
N LYS A 224 -32.74 35.34 27.36
CA LYS A 224 -33.71 35.64 28.44
C LYS A 224 -33.77 34.56 29.53
N GLY A 225 -32.61 34.07 29.97
CA GLY A 225 -32.51 33.06 31.03
C GLY A 225 -32.90 31.62 30.63
N ARG A 226 -33.14 31.33 29.34
CA ARG A 226 -33.43 29.96 28.85
C ARG A 226 -32.19 29.05 28.72
N GLY A 227 -31.12 29.35 29.46
CA GLY A 227 -29.89 28.56 29.51
C GLY A 227 -28.94 29.07 30.60
N THR A 228 -28.19 28.16 31.22
CA THR A 228 -27.24 28.56 32.26
C THR A 228 -25.96 29.13 31.64
N SER A 229 -25.21 29.94 32.40
CA SER A 229 -23.87 30.40 32.00
C SER A 229 -22.92 29.24 31.63
N ARG A 230 -23.10 28.08 32.26
CA ARG A 230 -22.37 26.85 31.94
C ARG A 230 -22.75 26.30 30.57
N ASP A 231 -24.03 26.31 30.20
CA ASP A 231 -24.51 25.82 28.90
C ASP A 231 -24.04 26.71 27.75
N ILE A 232 -23.98 28.02 27.96
CA ILE A 232 -23.47 28.97 26.96
C ILE A 232 -21.95 28.83 26.77
N LYS A 233 -21.18 28.57 27.84
CA LYS A 233 -19.77 28.21 27.71
C LYS A 233 -19.59 26.92 26.89
N LYS A 234 -20.43 25.91 27.13
CA LYS A 234 -20.43 24.67 26.32
C LYS A 234 -20.78 24.94 24.87
N LEU A 235 -21.76 25.82 24.60
CA LEU A 235 -22.14 26.21 23.24
C LEU A 235 -20.97 26.89 22.51
N ILE A 236 -20.33 27.89 23.13
CA ILE A 236 -19.16 28.58 22.56
C ILE A 236 -18.03 27.59 22.27
N SER A 237 -17.71 26.70 23.21
CA SER A 237 -16.70 25.65 23.02
C SER A 237 -17.08 24.70 21.87
N ARG A 238 -18.36 24.34 21.73
CA ARG A 238 -18.85 23.53 20.61
C ARG A 238 -18.74 24.26 19.27
N ILE A 239 -19.01 25.56 19.21
CA ILE A 239 -18.86 26.37 17.99
C ILE A 239 -17.39 26.40 17.57
N GLY A 240 -16.47 26.64 18.52
CA GLY A 240 -15.03 26.58 18.24
C GLY A 240 -14.59 25.21 17.72
N ARG A 241 -15.09 24.12 18.31
CA ARG A 241 -14.83 22.75 17.81
C ARG A 241 -15.44 22.51 16.43
N LEU A 242 -16.66 22.98 16.17
CA LEU A 242 -17.31 22.81 14.87
C LEU A 242 -16.58 23.59 13.77
N ASN A 243 -15.98 24.74 14.10
CA ASN A 243 -15.19 25.51 13.15
C ASN A 243 -14.04 24.68 12.56
N THR A 244 -13.38 23.84 13.37
CA THR A 244 -12.26 22.99 12.92
C THR A 244 -12.70 21.70 12.22
N MET A 245 -14.01 21.42 12.16
CA MET A 245 -14.60 20.21 11.59
C MET A 245 -15.19 20.44 10.18
N LYS A 246 -14.56 21.28 9.33
CA LYS A 246 -15.06 21.55 7.96
C LYS A 246 -15.08 20.32 7.05
N TYR A 247 -14.29 19.30 7.37
CA TYR A 247 -14.30 18.02 6.69
C TYR A 247 -14.77 16.94 7.68
N ASN A 248 -15.80 16.19 7.27
CA ASN A 248 -16.17 14.93 7.92
C ASN A 248 -15.54 13.75 7.15
N THR A 249 -15.62 12.55 7.71
CA THR A 249 -15.02 11.33 7.11
C THR A 249 -15.56 11.07 5.69
N THR A 250 -16.88 11.21 5.49
CA THR A 250 -17.51 11.05 4.17
C THR A 250 -16.88 11.97 3.13
N LYS A 251 -16.79 13.27 3.45
CA LYS A 251 -16.20 14.28 2.55
C LYS A 251 -14.72 14.04 2.29
N CYS A 252 -13.96 13.54 3.28
CA CYS A 252 -12.56 13.18 3.06
C CYS A 252 -12.41 12.05 2.02
N ILE A 253 -13.26 11.01 2.11
CA ILE A 253 -13.28 9.90 1.16
C ILE A 253 -13.75 10.36 -0.21
N GLU A 254 -14.82 11.16 -0.29
CA GLU A 254 -15.31 11.74 -1.54
C GLU A 254 -14.25 12.63 -2.22
N ASP A 255 -13.56 13.48 -1.47
CA ASP A 255 -12.49 14.33 -2.00
C ASP A 255 -11.30 13.51 -2.48
N PHE A 256 -10.99 12.41 -1.79
CA PHE A 256 -9.95 11.48 -2.24
C PHE A 256 -10.38 10.78 -3.54
N LEU A 257 -11.62 10.29 -3.62
CA LEU A 257 -12.18 9.69 -4.84
C LEU A 257 -12.15 10.69 -6.02
N LYS A 258 -12.52 11.96 -5.79
CA LYS A 258 -12.48 13.03 -6.80
C LYS A 258 -11.06 13.36 -7.28
N LYS A 259 -10.04 13.10 -6.46
CA LYS A 259 -8.63 13.26 -6.86
C LYS A 259 -8.17 12.17 -7.83
N LEU A 260 -8.81 10.99 -7.81
CA LEU A 260 -8.42 9.88 -8.68
C LEU A 260 -8.75 10.17 -10.16
N PRO A 261 -8.04 9.53 -11.11
CA PRO A 261 -8.31 9.64 -12.54
C PRO A 261 -9.76 9.29 -12.91
N ALA A 262 -10.28 9.88 -13.99
CA ALA A 262 -11.67 9.69 -14.39
C ALA A 262 -11.98 8.22 -14.73
N GLU A 263 -11.02 7.52 -15.32
CA GLU A 263 -11.13 6.13 -15.76
C GLU A 263 -11.49 5.22 -14.59
N ILE A 264 -10.77 5.33 -13.46
CA ILE A 264 -11.05 4.50 -12.29
C ILE A 264 -12.38 4.88 -11.63
N ARG A 265 -12.70 6.19 -11.55
CA ARG A 265 -13.97 6.65 -10.96
C ARG A 265 -15.18 6.13 -11.71
N ILE A 266 -15.11 6.05 -13.05
CA ILE A 266 -16.21 5.54 -13.89
C ILE A 266 -16.30 4.01 -13.82
N SER A 267 -15.15 3.33 -13.72
CA SER A 267 -15.10 1.87 -13.65
C SER A 267 -15.61 1.28 -12.32
N ILE A 268 -15.72 2.10 -11.27
CA ILE A 268 -16.18 1.67 -9.95
C ILE A 268 -17.71 1.88 -9.85
N ALA A 269 -18.44 0.81 -9.56
CA ALA A 269 -19.89 0.78 -9.31
C ALA A 269 -20.26 1.22 -7.87
N VAL A 270 -19.70 2.34 -7.41
CA VAL A 270 -19.94 2.92 -6.07
C VAL A 270 -20.32 4.38 -6.23
N THR A 271 -21.49 4.73 -5.74
CA THR A 271 -22.08 6.07 -5.79
C THR A 271 -21.79 6.87 -4.52
N ASP A 272 -22.02 8.18 -4.53
CA ASP A 272 -21.91 9.02 -3.33
C ASP A 272 -22.83 8.52 -2.19
N LYS A 273 -24.00 7.96 -2.54
CA LYS A 273 -24.91 7.33 -1.56
C LYS A 273 -24.27 6.10 -0.92
N ASP A 274 -23.55 5.30 -1.69
CA ASP A 274 -22.82 4.14 -1.17
C ASP A 274 -21.70 4.58 -0.21
N VAL A 275 -20.98 5.66 -0.52
CA VAL A 275 -19.96 6.23 0.39
C VAL A 275 -20.57 6.62 1.73
N GLN A 276 -21.75 7.23 1.74
CA GLN A 276 -22.49 7.54 2.98
C GLN A 276 -22.87 6.27 3.75
N ASN A 277 -23.39 5.26 3.07
CA ASN A 277 -23.75 3.97 3.67
C ASN A 277 -22.53 3.28 4.30
N ILE A 278 -21.39 3.29 3.61
CA ILE A 278 -20.13 2.71 4.11
C ILE A 278 -19.68 3.41 5.40
N VAL A 279 -19.72 4.75 5.44
CA VAL A 279 -19.35 5.51 6.64
C VAL A 279 -20.33 5.24 7.79
N ASN A 280 -21.63 5.13 7.49
CA ASN A 280 -22.66 4.79 8.47
C ASN A 280 -22.46 3.39 9.04
N LEU A 281 -22.19 2.39 8.19
CA LEU A 281 -21.85 1.03 8.60
C LEU A 281 -20.65 1.03 9.53
N ARG A 282 -19.55 1.71 9.15
CA ARG A 282 -18.38 1.85 10.01
C ARG A 282 -18.73 2.42 11.37
N ASN A 283 -19.55 3.47 11.42
CA ASN A 283 -19.96 4.11 12.67
C ASN A 283 -20.79 3.15 13.53
N ASN A 284 -21.71 2.41 12.91
CA ASN A 284 -22.54 1.45 13.61
C ASN A 284 -21.72 0.31 14.21
N ILE A 285 -20.79 -0.28 13.44
CA ILE A 285 -19.85 -1.29 13.95
C ILE A 285 -19.01 -0.72 15.11
N THR A 286 -18.41 0.47 14.92
CA THR A 286 -17.50 1.08 15.91
C THR A 286 -18.19 1.41 17.23
N HIS A 287 -19.47 1.78 17.19
CA HIS A 287 -20.27 2.13 18.36
C HIS A 287 -21.16 0.99 18.87
N ALA A 288 -21.04 -0.21 18.30
CA ALA A 288 -21.88 -1.37 18.61
C ALA A 288 -23.40 -1.06 18.53
N ASN A 289 -23.79 -0.22 17.55
CA ASN A 289 -25.20 0.04 17.25
C ASN A 289 -25.79 -1.16 16.52
N ALA A 290 -27.12 -1.32 16.57
CA ALA A 290 -27.81 -2.29 15.72
C ALA A 290 -27.67 -1.90 14.23
N TYR A 291 -27.29 -2.87 13.39
CA TYR A 291 -27.25 -2.73 11.94
C TYR A 291 -27.53 -4.08 11.29
N THR A 292 -27.89 -4.05 10.00
CA THR A 292 -28.10 -5.23 9.16
C THR A 292 -27.42 -4.96 7.83
N ILE A 293 -26.54 -5.87 7.41
CA ILE A 293 -25.89 -5.86 6.11
C ILE A 293 -25.79 -7.30 5.61
N ASP A 294 -25.99 -7.50 4.31
CA ASP A 294 -25.75 -8.81 3.70
C ASP A 294 -24.27 -8.99 3.34
N ASP A 295 -23.85 -10.26 3.22
CA ASP A 295 -22.44 -10.60 2.98
C ASP A 295 -21.91 -10.01 1.67
N ARG A 296 -22.76 -9.93 0.62
CA ARG A 296 -22.34 -9.40 -0.69
C ARG A 296 -22.12 -7.90 -0.65
N GLU A 297 -22.97 -7.17 0.08
CA GLU A 297 -22.81 -5.74 0.28
C GLU A 297 -21.58 -5.44 1.13
N LEU A 298 -21.31 -6.23 2.17
CA LEU A 298 -20.09 -6.13 2.97
C LEU A 298 -18.83 -6.43 2.13
N GLU A 299 -18.86 -7.45 1.28
CA GLU A 299 -17.76 -7.76 0.33
C GLU A 299 -17.51 -6.60 -0.65
N LYS A 300 -18.59 -6.02 -1.21
CA LYS A 300 -18.51 -4.85 -2.08
C LYS A 300 -17.87 -3.66 -1.36
N TYR A 301 -18.33 -3.33 -0.16
CA TYR A 301 -17.81 -2.22 0.64
C TYR A 301 -16.35 -2.45 1.06
N THR A 302 -16.01 -3.68 1.45
CA THR A 302 -14.64 -4.07 1.79
C THR A 302 -13.71 -3.90 0.59
N SER A 303 -14.14 -4.36 -0.59
CA SER A 303 -13.37 -4.27 -1.83
C SER A 303 -13.15 -2.83 -2.26
N PHE A 304 -14.19 -2.00 -2.18
CA PHE A 304 -14.08 -0.56 -2.47
C PHE A 304 -13.08 0.15 -1.56
N ILE A 305 -13.18 -0.07 -0.25
CA ILE A 305 -12.27 0.53 0.73
C ILE A 305 -10.84 0.01 0.54
N ASN A 306 -10.66 -1.28 0.23
CA ASN A 306 -9.35 -1.85 -0.07
C ASN A 306 -8.70 -1.19 -1.31
N VAL A 307 -9.46 -0.98 -2.38
CA VAL A 307 -8.95 -0.30 -3.59
C VAL A 307 -8.50 1.13 -3.28
N LEU A 308 -9.31 1.90 -2.55
CA LEU A 308 -8.92 3.26 -2.15
C LEU A 308 -7.70 3.25 -1.22
N LEU A 309 -7.65 2.31 -0.26
CA LEU A 309 -6.53 2.18 0.66
C LEU A 309 -5.25 1.81 -0.08
N TYR A 310 -5.32 0.88 -1.03
CA TYR A 310 -4.19 0.50 -1.87
C TYR A 310 -3.64 1.70 -2.64
N LEU A 311 -4.51 2.49 -3.29
CA LEU A 311 -4.11 3.69 -4.00
C LEU A 311 -3.49 4.74 -3.06
N ALA A 312 -4.05 4.93 -1.86
CA ALA A 312 -3.51 5.85 -0.88
C ALA A 312 -2.13 5.40 -0.34
N LEU A 313 -1.92 4.09 -0.17
CA LEU A 313 -0.62 3.53 0.22
C LEU A 313 0.43 3.69 -0.88
N LEU A 314 0.06 3.49 -2.14
CA LEU A 314 0.92 3.77 -3.29
C LEU A 314 1.28 5.26 -3.37
N GLU A 315 0.30 6.15 -3.17
CA GLU A 315 0.53 7.60 -3.15
C GLU A 315 1.49 7.99 -2.01
N LYS A 316 1.36 7.37 -0.82
CA LYS A 316 2.24 7.61 0.34
C LYS A 316 3.72 7.30 0.06
N ILE A 317 4.01 6.38 -0.85
CA ILE A 317 5.38 6.06 -1.30
C ILE A 317 5.75 6.76 -2.61
N GLY A 318 4.93 7.71 -3.08
CA GLY A 318 5.23 8.53 -4.26
C GLY A 318 4.88 7.88 -5.60
N SER A 319 4.08 6.81 -5.63
CA SER A 319 3.50 6.31 -6.88
C SER A 319 2.26 7.13 -7.25
N HIS A 320 2.27 7.73 -8.44
CA HIS A 320 1.16 8.58 -8.89
C HIS A 320 -0.16 7.79 -8.98
N PRO A 321 -1.32 8.37 -8.61
CA PRO A 321 -2.62 7.71 -8.68
C PRO A 321 -2.97 7.15 -10.07
N GLU A 322 -2.48 7.79 -11.14
CA GLU A 322 -2.62 7.30 -12.52
C GLU A 322 -1.99 5.93 -12.76
N LEU A 323 -0.81 5.68 -12.17
CA LEU A 323 -0.13 4.38 -12.29
C LEU A 323 -0.85 3.33 -11.44
N GLY A 324 -1.20 3.68 -10.20
CA GLY A 324 -1.96 2.79 -9.31
C GLY A 324 -3.30 2.37 -9.91
N SER A 325 -4.02 3.31 -10.53
CA SER A 325 -5.33 3.07 -11.15
C SER A 325 -5.27 2.06 -12.31
N LYS A 326 -4.12 1.91 -12.96
CA LYS A 326 -3.91 0.91 -14.03
C LYS A 326 -3.63 -0.50 -13.51
N VAL A 327 -3.52 -0.70 -12.20
CA VAL A 327 -3.21 -2.02 -11.62
C VAL A 327 -4.25 -2.50 -10.61
N VAL A 328 -5.13 -1.62 -10.11
CA VAL A 328 -6.14 -1.97 -9.09
C VAL A 328 -7.14 -3.04 -9.54
N TYR A 329 -7.37 -3.21 -10.84
CA TYR A 329 -8.22 -4.31 -11.35
C TYR A 329 -7.69 -5.70 -11.00
N ARG A 330 -6.40 -5.78 -10.63
CA ARG A 330 -5.74 -7.01 -10.19
C ARG A 330 -5.88 -7.25 -8.69
N LEU A 331 -6.46 -6.32 -7.92
CA LEU A 331 -6.72 -6.54 -6.50
C LEU A 331 -7.80 -7.61 -6.31
N ASP A 332 -7.69 -8.32 -5.20
CA ASP A 332 -8.69 -9.32 -4.86
C ASP A 332 -10.00 -8.63 -4.50
N GLY A 333 -11.11 -9.20 -4.96
CA GLY A 333 -12.45 -8.60 -4.80
C GLY A 333 -12.76 -7.42 -5.73
N HIS A 334 -11.85 -7.01 -6.64
CA HIS A 334 -12.13 -5.87 -7.53
C HIS A 334 -13.39 -6.08 -8.40
N HIS A 335 -13.70 -7.32 -8.78
CA HIS A 335 -14.90 -7.66 -9.55
C HIS A 335 -16.21 -7.29 -8.82
N TYR A 336 -16.22 -7.24 -7.49
CA TYR A 336 -17.41 -6.83 -6.72
C TYR A 336 -17.79 -5.35 -6.90
N ILE A 337 -16.83 -4.53 -7.33
CA ILE A 337 -17.03 -3.09 -7.49
C ILE A 337 -16.92 -2.65 -8.94
N GLN A 338 -16.83 -3.57 -9.91
CA GLN A 338 -16.76 -3.21 -11.32
C GLN A 338 -18.12 -2.77 -11.87
N ASN A 339 -18.11 -1.65 -12.58
CA ASN A 339 -19.23 -1.20 -13.37
C ASN A 339 -19.25 -1.98 -14.70
N HIS A 340 -20.18 -2.92 -14.82
CA HIS A 340 -20.29 -3.80 -16.00
C HIS A 340 -20.96 -3.14 -17.21
N ASN A 341 -21.34 -1.87 -17.08
CA ASN A 341 -21.98 -1.08 -18.14
C ASN A 341 -20.97 -0.31 -19.01
N TYR A 342 -19.67 -0.57 -18.85
CA TYR A 342 -18.57 0.09 -19.56
C TYR A 342 -17.57 -0.91 -20.13
#